data_AF-I3U927-F1
#
_entry.id   AF-I3U927-F1
#
_cell.length_a   1.000
_cell.length_b   1.000
_cell.length_c   1.000
_cell.angle_alpha   90.00
_cell.angle_beta   90.00
_cell.angle_gamma   90.00
#
_symmetry.space_group_name_H-M   'P 1'
#
loop_
_entity.id
_entity.type
_entity.pdbx_description
1 polymer ?
#
loop_
_entity_poly.entity_id
_entity_poly.type
_entity_poly.pdbx_seq_one_letter_code
_entity_poly.pdbx_strand_id
1 'polypeptide(L)' 'MLIRPADTATSCTIQIQTSARGFGDIWQAVLTEFISHHAAGGTHIAINDMGATPAVVTLRLAQAISQYAGGLR' A
#
# COMPACT_ATOMS: atom_id res chain seq x y z
N MET A 1 -0.59 7.67 4.99
CA MET A 1 -0.03 6.31 5.00
C MET A 1 1.39 6.37 5.51
N LEU A 2 1.89 5.29 6.11
CA LEU A 2 3.25 5.18 6.65
C LEU A 2 3.94 3.99 5.99
N ILE A 3 5.19 4.17 5.53
CA ILE A 3 6.01 3.11 4.95
C ILE A 3 7.23 2.89 5.85
N ARG A 4 7.51 1.63 6.16
CA ARG A 4 8.68 1.18 6.91
C ARG A 4 9.37 0.04 6.16
N PRO A 5 10.66 -0.22 6.40
CA PRO A 5 11.30 -1.41 5.85
C PRO A 5 10.62 -2.68 6.37
N ALA A 6 10.55 -3.70 5.54
CA ALA A 6 10.18 -5.06 5.93
C ALA A 6 11.41 -5.87 6.31
N ASP A 7 11.18 -7.05 6.91
CA ASP A 7 12.26 -7.96 7.32
C ASP A 7 12.97 -8.63 6.13
N THR A 8 12.29 -8.74 4.97
CA THR A 8 12.86 -9.33 3.75
C THR A 8 12.63 -8.44 2.54
N ALA A 9 13.60 -8.40 1.62
CA ALA A 9 13.54 -7.59 0.41
C ALA A 9 12.42 -8.01 -0.57
N THR A 10 11.94 -9.25 -0.49
CA THR A 10 10.93 -9.78 -1.41
C THR A 10 9.50 -9.71 -0.85
N SER A 11 9.33 -9.43 0.44
CA SER A 11 8.01 -9.32 1.05
C SER A 11 7.49 -7.88 0.97
N CYS A 12 6.20 -7.74 0.64
CA CYS A 12 5.44 -6.51 0.85
C CYS A 12 4.23 -6.84 1.72
N THR A 13 4.10 -6.14 2.85
CA THR A 13 2.95 -6.30 3.75
C THR A 13 2.18 -4.99 3.80
N ILE A 14 0.87 -5.06 3.52
CA ILE A 14 -0.01 -3.89 3.55
C ILE A 14 -1.09 -4.11 4.59
N GLN A 15 -1.12 -3.25 5.62
CA GLN A 15 -2.16 -3.23 6.63
C GLN A 15 -3.11 -2.07 6.36
N ILE A 16 -4.41 -2.36 6.21
CA ILE A 16 -5.45 -1.36 6.01
C ILE A 16 -6.30 -1.23 7.27
N GLN A 17 -6.45 -0.01 7.76
CA GLN A 17 -7.50 0.37 8.70
C GLN A 17 -8.41 1.37 8.01
N THR A 18 -9.67 1.00 7.81
CA THR A 18 -10.65 1.83 7.09
C THR A 18 -12.00 1.87 7.81
N SER A 19 -12.70 3.00 7.69
CA SER A 19 -14.12 3.13 8.10
C SER A 19 -15.09 2.51 7.07
N ALA A 20 -14.64 2.24 5.83
CA ALA A 20 -15.45 1.68 4.76
C ALA A 20 -15.62 0.15 4.92
N ARG A 21 -16.73 -0.25 5.53
CA ARG A 21 -17.09 -1.66 5.73
C ARG A 21 -17.64 -2.29 4.44
N GLY A 22 -17.33 -3.56 4.20
CA GLY A 22 -17.83 -4.33 3.04
C GLY A 22 -16.99 -4.16 1.76
N PHE A 23 -15.90 -3.39 1.80
CA PHE A 23 -15.04 -3.13 0.64
C PHE A 23 -13.81 -4.06 0.56
N GLY A 24 -13.77 -5.16 1.32
CA GLY A 24 -12.61 -6.04 1.42
C GLY A 24 -12.10 -6.53 0.06
N ASP A 25 -12.99 -7.02 -0.79
CA ASP A 25 -12.64 -7.53 -2.12
C ASP A 25 -12.14 -6.42 -3.06
N ILE A 26 -12.70 -5.21 -2.95
CA ILE A 26 -12.27 -4.04 -3.71
C ILE A 26 -10.85 -3.64 -3.27
N TRP A 27 -10.60 -3.58 -1.96
CA TRP A 27 -9.27 -3.33 -1.42
C TRP A 27 -8.26 -4.38 -1.90
N GLN A 28 -8.63 -5.67 -1.87
CA GLN A 28 -7.77 -6.73 -2.35
C GLN A 28 -7.43 -6.56 -3.84
N ALA A 29 -8.42 -6.27 -4.69
CA ALA A 29 -8.21 -6.05 -6.12
C ALA A 29 -7.29 -4.86 -6.39
N VAL A 30 -7.56 -3.71 -5.77
CA VAL A 30 -6.77 -2.49 -5.91
C VAL A 30 -5.32 -2.70 -5.47
N LEU A 31 -5.11 -3.34 -4.33
CA LEU A 31 -3.76 -3.60 -3.85
C LEU A 31 -3.01 -4.62 -4.70
N THR A 32 -3.71 -5.64 -5.20
CA THR A 32 -3.12 -6.66 -6.08
C THR A 32 -2.65 -6.03 -7.40
N GLU A 33 -3.49 -5.19 -8.01
CA GLU A 33 -3.11 -4.43 -9.20
C GLU A 33 -1.97 -3.44 -8.92
N PHE A 34 -1.99 -2.79 -7.76
CA PHE A 34 -0.92 -1.86 -7.41
C PHE A 34 0.45 -2.57 -7.33
N ILE A 35 0.55 -3.69 -6.58
CA ILE A 35 1.82 -4.40 -6.42
C ILE A 35 2.30 -5.06 -7.72
N SER A 36 1.42 -5.31 -8.69
CA SER A 36 1.85 -5.82 -10.00
C SER A 36 2.53 -4.77 -10.88
N HIS A 37 2.28 -3.49 -10.62
CA HIS A 37 2.83 -2.37 -11.39
C HIS A 37 3.96 -1.61 -10.67
N HIS A 38 4.14 -1.84 -9.37
CA HIS A 38 5.10 -1.11 -8.53
C HIS A 38 6.00 -2.06 -7.74
N ALA A 39 7.31 -1.82 -7.75
CA ALA A 39 8.28 -2.55 -6.96
C ALA A 39 8.18 -2.18 -5.46
N ALA A 40 7.20 -2.74 -4.77
CA ALA A 40 6.92 -2.49 -3.35
C ALA A 40 7.59 -3.50 -2.40
N GLY A 41 8.42 -4.41 -2.91
CA GLY A 41 9.17 -5.36 -2.09
C GLY A 41 10.04 -4.67 -1.03
N GLY A 42 10.24 -5.33 0.11
CA GLY A 42 11.03 -4.77 1.21
C GLY A 42 10.28 -3.72 2.03
N THR A 43 8.95 -3.62 1.89
CA THR A 43 8.16 -2.60 2.58
C THR A 43 7.04 -3.18 3.44
N HIS A 44 6.80 -2.50 4.57
CA HIS A 44 5.60 -2.63 5.38
C HIS A 44 4.83 -1.31 5.31
N ILE A 45 3.63 -1.35 4.73
CA ILE A 45 2.80 -0.18 4.46
C ILE A 45 1.57 -0.20 5.36
N ALA A 46 1.37 0.87 6.13
CA ALA A 46 0.15 1.10 6.90
C ALA A 46 -0.73 2.17 6.22
N ILE A 47 -1.94 1.77 5.83
CA ILE A 47 -2.95 2.63 5.22
C ILE A 47 -4.06 2.86 6.24
N ASN A 48 -4.18 4.10 6.70
CA ASN A 48 -5.34 4.57 7.47
C ASN A 48 -6.22 5.38 6.52
N ASP A 49 -7.41 4.87 6.23
CA ASP A 49 -8.35 5.43 5.28
C ASP A 49 -9.68 5.76 5.97
N MET A 50 -10.33 6.86 5.55
CA MET A 50 -11.66 7.24 6.03
C MET A 50 -12.67 7.31 4.88
N GLY A 51 -12.65 6.30 4.00
CA GLY A 51 -13.58 6.18 2.88
C GLY A 51 -13.17 6.95 1.63
N ALA A 52 -11.87 7.12 1.39
CA ALA A 52 -11.41 7.62 0.11
C ALA A 52 -11.75 6.62 -1.01
N THR A 53 -11.99 7.12 -2.22
CA THR A 53 -12.23 6.24 -3.37
C THR A 53 -10.97 5.43 -3.71
N PRO A 54 -11.12 4.23 -4.32
CA PRO A 54 -9.99 3.42 -4.77
C PRO A 54 -8.93 4.19 -5.58
N ALA A 55 -9.36 5.10 -6.46
CA ALA A 55 -8.46 5.93 -7.26
C ALA A 55 -7.59 6.86 -6.40
N VAL A 56 -8.18 7.50 -5.37
CA VAL A 56 -7.46 8.40 -4.47
C VAL A 56 -6.47 7.63 -3.60
N VAL A 57 -6.85 6.45 -3.12
CA VAL A 57 -5.96 5.57 -2.37
C VAL A 57 -4.75 5.17 -3.22
N THR A 58 -5.00 4.69 -4.45
CA THR A 58 -3.96 4.25 -5.38
C THR A 58 -2.98 5.36 -5.71
N LEU A 59 -3.47 6.56 -6.01
CA LEU A 59 -2.63 7.73 -6.28
C LEU A 59 -1.71 8.05 -5.11
N ARG A 60 -2.26 8.11 -3.90
CA ARG A 60 -1.46 8.43 -2.71
C ARG A 60 -0.45 7.33 -2.39
N LEU A 61 -0.78 6.07 -2.67
CA LEU A 61 0.11 4.93 -2.47
C LEU A 61 1.30 4.98 -3.45
N ALA A 62 1.03 5.29 -4.72
CA ALA A 62 2.06 5.52 -5.72
C ALA A 62 3.00 6.67 -5.32
N GLN A 63 2.45 7.79 -4.87
CA GLN A 63 3.23 8.93 -4.38
C GLN A 63 4.11 8.55 -3.19
N ALA A 64 3.57 7.84 -2.20
CA ALA A 64 4.32 7.44 -1.02
C ALA A 64 5.46 6.47 -1.36
N ILE A 65 5.23 5.49 -2.23
CA ILE A 65 6.28 4.58 -2.70
C ILE A 65 7.35 5.32 -3.51
N SER A 66 6.96 6.24 -4.39
CA SER A 66 7.91 7.05 -5.16
C SER A 66 8.78 7.96 -4.28
N GLN A 67 8.28 8.37 -3.12
CA GLN A 67 9.01 9.23 -2.17
C GLN A 67 9.79 8.43 -1.13
N TYR A 68 9.52 7.13 -1.01
CA TYR A 68 10.15 6.29 -0.02
C TYR A 68 11.60 5.97 -0.42
N ALA A 69 12.55 6.60 0.26
CA ALA A 69 13.99 6.39 0.07
C ALA A 69 14.58 5.28 0.96
N GLY A 70 13.74 4.56 1.72
CA GLY A 70 14.16 3.81 2.91
C GLY A 70 14.38 2.29 2.78
N GLY A 71 14.38 1.70 1.57
CA GLY A 71 14.47 0.25 1.40
C GLY A 71 15.85 -0.23 0.92
N LEU A 72 16.36 -1.31 1.53
CA LEU A 72 17.53 -2.10 1.11
C LEU A 72 17.54 -2.24 -0.43
N ARG A 73 18.58 -1.70 -1.09
CA ARG A 73 18.85 -1.93 -2.51
C ARG A 73 19.46 -3.31 -2.74
#